data_AF-A0A6S6XNF8-F1
#
_entry.id   AF-A0A6S6XNF8-F1
#
_cell.length_a   1.000
_cell.length_b   1.000
_cell.length_c   1.000
_cell.angle_alpha   90.00
_cell.angle_beta   90.00
_cell.angle_gamma   90.00
#
_symmetry.space_group_name_H-M   'P 1'
#
loop_
_entity.id
_entity.type
_entity.pdbx_description
1 polymer ?
#
loop_
_entity_poly.entity_id
_entity_poly.type
_entity_poly.pdbx_seq_one_letter_code
_entity_poly.pdbx_strand_id
1 'polypeptide(L)'
;MNTKTKALNRKNNELDRRLNKGNNDAMTDMVCYLRVANISDYNQELVRHDLLQMVLSAQERGENIETVIGGDYRSFCDEVIAALPPKSFKERILDFIDTLLLCTSILGAIGIVFSKETIEFIRNAVTGQPLNFRISISIGSLLIYFIILTASFLIVRFICKNSFRKEKEQNQRKGRNFLIGGSVGGGVMAVFLLTWRLGGQTIFTVNILAAGLLVLGLYLCHILLQKYLAA
;
A
#
# COMPACT_ATOMS: atom_id res chain seq x y z
N MET A 1 -10.29 3.33 -8.18
CA MET A 1 -11.30 4.28 -7.63
C MET A 1 -12.08 4.96 -8.75
N ASN A 2 -13.42 4.98 -8.65
CA ASN A 2 -14.29 5.67 -9.61
C ASN A 2 -14.21 7.21 -9.47
N THR A 3 -14.77 7.94 -10.44
CA THR A 3 -14.71 9.41 -10.48
C THR A 3 -15.36 10.07 -9.26
N LYS A 4 -16.49 9.52 -8.77
CA LYS A 4 -17.19 10.03 -7.58
C LYS A 4 -16.35 9.86 -6.32
N THR A 5 -15.77 8.67 -6.10
CA THR A 5 -14.86 8.39 -5.00
C THR A 5 -13.62 9.27 -5.05
N LYS A 6 -13.04 9.52 -6.24
CA LYS A 6 -11.90 10.43 -6.40
C LYS A 6 -12.25 11.87 -6.04
N ALA A 7 -13.43 12.35 -6.44
CA ALA A 7 -13.91 13.68 -6.08
C ALA A 7 -14.12 13.81 -4.56
N LEU A 8 -14.74 12.79 -3.95
CA LEU A 8 -14.94 12.75 -2.50
C LEU A 8 -13.62 12.69 -1.73
N ASN A 9 -12.66 11.88 -2.18
CA ASN A 9 -11.32 11.82 -1.60
C ASN A 9 -10.62 13.19 -1.64
N ARG A 10 -10.72 13.93 -2.75
CA ARG A 10 -10.16 15.29 -2.85
C ARG A 10 -10.80 16.24 -1.83
N LYS A 11 -12.13 16.25 -1.73
CA LYS A 11 -12.87 17.03 -0.74
C LYS A 11 -12.47 16.66 0.69
N ASN A 12 -12.33 15.37 0.98
CA ASN A 12 -11.87 14.88 2.28
C ASN A 12 -10.45 15.36 2.59
N ASN A 13 -9.54 15.32 1.63
CA ASN A 13 -8.16 15.80 1.85
C ASN A 13 -8.12 17.31 2.16
N GLU A 14 -9.04 18.11 1.61
CA GLU A 14 -9.16 19.53 1.94
C GLU A 14 -9.66 19.75 3.37
N LEU A 15 -10.65 18.97 3.81
CA LEU A 15 -11.18 19.03 5.17
C LEU A 15 -10.16 18.52 6.21
N ASP A 16 -9.47 17.44 5.91
CA ASP A 16 -8.45 16.80 6.76
C ASP A 16 -7.33 17.78 7.15
N ARG A 17 -6.94 18.66 6.21
CA ARG A 17 -5.94 19.72 6.44
C ARG A 17 -6.38 20.79 7.45
N ARG A 18 -7.68 20.89 7.76
CA ARG A 18 -8.22 21.87 8.73
C ARG A 18 -8.19 21.36 10.17
N LEU A 19 -7.85 20.08 10.38
CA LEU A 19 -7.79 19.50 11.72
C LEU A 19 -6.61 20.08 12.51
N ASN A 20 -6.84 20.34 13.79
CA ASN A 20 -5.78 20.60 14.74
C ASN A 20 -4.99 19.31 15.04
N LYS A 21 -3.82 19.44 15.67
CA LYS A 21 -2.93 18.29 15.93
C LYS A 21 -3.60 17.18 16.74
N GLY A 22 -4.32 17.52 17.81
CA GLY A 22 -4.95 16.54 18.70
C GLY A 22 -6.05 15.72 18.02
N ASN A 23 -6.85 16.36 17.17
CA ASN A 23 -7.89 15.67 16.39
C ASN A 23 -7.31 14.89 15.20
N ASN A 24 -6.19 15.36 14.62
CA ASN A 24 -5.55 14.72 13.48
C ASN A 24 -5.04 13.31 13.79
N ASP A 25 -4.43 13.11 14.97
CA ASP A 25 -3.89 11.80 15.36
C ASP A 25 -5.00 10.74 15.45
N ALA A 26 -6.07 11.02 16.19
CA ALA A 26 -7.22 10.12 16.30
C ALA A 26 -7.94 9.93 14.95
N MET A 27 -8.07 10.98 14.15
CA MET A 27 -8.64 10.88 12.81
C MET A 27 -7.82 9.95 11.92
N THR A 28 -6.49 10.06 11.96
CA THR A 28 -5.57 9.22 11.20
C THR A 28 -5.73 7.75 11.60
N ASP A 29 -5.83 7.46 12.90
CA ASP A 29 -6.03 6.09 13.37
C ASP A 29 -7.34 5.48 12.89
N MET A 30 -8.43 6.26 12.90
CA MET A 30 -9.73 5.83 12.39
C MET A 30 -9.69 5.57 10.88
N VAL A 31 -9.13 6.49 10.10
CA VAL A 31 -9.01 6.33 8.64
C VAL A 31 -8.13 5.12 8.29
N CYS A 32 -7.04 4.91 9.02
CA CYS A 32 -6.18 3.72 8.88
C CYS A 32 -6.96 2.43 9.14
N TYR A 33 -7.80 2.39 10.17
CA TYR A 33 -8.61 1.22 10.48
C TYR A 33 -9.67 0.94 9.41
N LEU A 34 -10.36 1.99 8.95
CA LEU A 34 -11.35 1.93 7.87
C LEU A 34 -10.73 1.46 6.53
N ARG A 35 -9.47 1.82 6.26
CA ARG A 35 -8.79 1.50 4.99
C ARG A 35 -8.73 0.00 4.67
N VAL A 36 -8.60 -0.83 5.71
CA VAL A 36 -8.51 -2.30 5.56
C VAL A 36 -9.83 -3.01 5.88
N ALA A 37 -10.89 -2.25 6.16
CA ALA A 37 -12.21 -2.79 6.43
C ALA A 37 -12.84 -3.36 5.15
N ASN A 38 -13.76 -4.30 5.31
CA ASN A 38 -14.42 -4.99 4.20
C ASN A 38 -15.56 -4.16 3.60
N ILE A 39 -15.34 -2.87 3.34
CA ILE A 39 -16.33 -1.92 2.79
C ILE A 39 -15.76 -1.25 1.54
N SER A 40 -16.65 -0.87 0.60
CA SER A 40 -16.28 -0.25 -0.68
C SER A 40 -15.42 1.00 -0.49
N ASP A 41 -14.53 1.29 -1.43
CA ASP A 41 -13.67 2.49 -1.38
C ASP A 41 -14.52 3.77 -1.31
N TYR A 42 -15.69 3.76 -1.97
CA TYR A 42 -16.66 4.85 -1.86
C TYR A 42 -17.20 4.99 -0.44
N ASN A 43 -17.63 3.90 0.19
CA ASN A 43 -18.13 3.93 1.56
C ASN A 43 -17.03 4.31 2.57
N GLN A 44 -15.78 3.92 2.34
CA GLN A 44 -14.65 4.37 3.15
C GLN A 44 -14.50 5.90 3.10
N GLU A 45 -14.54 6.49 1.90
CA GLU A 45 -14.45 7.95 1.75
C GLU A 45 -15.71 8.67 2.23
N LEU A 46 -16.89 8.03 2.16
CA LEU A 46 -18.13 8.57 2.72
C LEU A 46 -18.04 8.65 4.25
N VAL A 47 -17.66 7.56 4.90
CA VAL A 47 -17.45 7.54 6.36
C VAL A 47 -16.37 8.53 6.77
N ARG A 48 -15.25 8.60 6.03
CA ARG A 48 -14.20 9.59 6.27
C ARG A 48 -14.75 11.01 6.18
N HIS A 49 -15.64 11.28 5.21
CA HIS A 49 -16.26 12.59 5.06
C HIS A 49 -17.10 12.97 6.28
N ASP A 50 -17.96 12.06 6.72
CA ASP A 50 -18.88 12.29 7.83
C ASP A 50 -18.11 12.46 9.15
N LEU A 51 -17.06 11.65 9.35
CA LEU A 51 -16.12 11.81 10.46
C LEU A 51 -15.45 13.19 10.43
N LEU A 52 -14.92 13.63 9.27
CA LEU A 52 -14.28 14.94 9.16
C LEU A 52 -15.26 16.07 9.49
N GLN A 53 -16.51 16.00 9.02
CA GLN A 53 -17.53 17.00 9.34
C GLN A 53 -17.84 17.05 10.83
N MET A 54 -18.02 15.88 11.45
CA MET A 54 -18.31 15.75 12.88
C MET A 54 -17.17 16.32 13.73
N VAL A 55 -15.93 15.95 13.40
CA VAL A 55 -14.72 16.38 14.13
C VAL A 55 -14.44 17.87 13.94
N LEU A 56 -14.58 18.40 12.72
CA LEU A 56 -14.40 19.84 12.48
C LEU A 56 -15.46 20.67 13.20
N SER A 57 -16.72 20.20 13.22
CA SER A 57 -17.78 20.87 13.97
C SER A 57 -17.51 20.88 15.48
N ALA A 58 -16.95 19.80 16.02
CA ALA A 58 -16.50 19.75 17.42
C ALA A 58 -15.39 20.77 17.68
N GLN A 59 -14.38 20.77 16.81
CA GLN A 59 -13.25 21.69 16.89
C GLN A 59 -13.68 23.16 16.85
N GLU A 60 -14.68 23.51 16.02
CA GLU A 60 -15.24 24.86 15.94
C GLU A 60 -15.92 25.29 17.25
N ARG A 61 -16.45 24.34 18.03
CA ARG A 61 -16.99 24.59 19.38
C ARG A 61 -15.93 24.60 20.48
N GLY A 62 -14.65 24.38 20.14
CA GLY A 62 -13.57 24.22 21.11
C GLY A 62 -13.55 22.86 21.80
N GLU A 63 -14.31 21.89 21.27
CA GLU A 63 -14.33 20.50 21.74
C GLU A 63 -13.27 19.65 20.99
N ASN A 64 -12.96 18.47 21.53
CA ASN A 64 -12.07 17.50 20.90
C ASN A 64 -12.87 16.33 20.32
N ILE A 65 -12.21 15.48 19.55
CA ILE A 65 -12.82 14.29 18.95
C ILE A 65 -13.37 13.28 19.97
N GLU A 66 -12.77 13.22 21.16
CA GLU A 66 -13.19 12.32 22.25
C GLU A 66 -14.57 12.73 22.82
N THR A 67 -14.92 14.01 22.84
CA THR A 67 -16.24 14.43 23.33
C THR A 67 -17.38 13.99 22.42
N VAL A 68 -17.12 13.82 21.12
CA VAL A 68 -18.16 13.51 20.14
C VAL A 68 -18.23 12.02 19.82
N ILE A 69 -17.08 11.36 19.70
CA ILE A 69 -17.01 9.92 19.39
C ILE A 69 -16.96 9.08 20.67
N GLY A 70 -16.49 9.64 21.78
CA GLY A 70 -16.16 8.91 23.01
C GLY A 70 -14.73 8.39 23.01
N GLY A 71 -14.32 7.76 24.13
CA GLY A 71 -12.96 7.25 24.32
C GLY A 71 -12.62 5.92 23.65
N ASP A 72 -13.57 5.30 22.93
CA ASP A 72 -13.38 4.02 22.23
C ASP A 72 -13.65 4.13 20.72
N TYR A 73 -12.71 4.76 20.02
CA TYR A 73 -12.74 4.94 18.56
C TYR A 73 -12.83 3.62 17.78
N ARG A 74 -12.30 2.52 18.35
CA ARG A 74 -12.32 1.23 17.68
C ARG A 74 -13.74 0.67 17.65
N SER A 75 -14.41 0.66 18.79
CA SER A 75 -15.80 0.19 18.88
C SER A 75 -16.71 1.04 17.98
N PHE A 76 -16.52 2.36 17.98
CA PHE A 76 -17.22 3.24 17.05
C PHE A 76 -16.99 2.86 15.58
N CYS A 77 -15.74 2.66 15.15
CA CYS A 77 -15.46 2.25 13.79
C CYS A 77 -16.01 0.86 13.45
N ASP A 78 -15.98 -0.10 14.38
CA ASP A 78 -16.55 -1.43 14.20
C ASP A 78 -18.08 -1.36 13.98
N GLU A 79 -18.78 -0.51 14.73
CA GLU A 79 -20.22 -0.25 14.55
C GLU A 79 -20.53 0.39 13.18
N VAL A 80 -19.76 1.42 12.80
CA VAL A 80 -19.92 2.08 11.49
C VAL A 80 -19.66 1.10 10.34
N ILE A 81 -18.63 0.25 10.45
CA ILE A 81 -18.33 -0.78 9.45
C ILE A 81 -19.46 -1.81 9.38
N ALA A 82 -20.01 -2.24 10.53
CA ALA A 82 -21.09 -3.22 10.58
C ALA A 82 -22.40 -2.71 9.99
N ALA A 83 -22.63 -1.39 10.03
CA ALA A 83 -23.80 -0.75 9.43
C ALA A 83 -23.75 -0.65 7.89
N LEU A 84 -22.59 -0.90 7.27
CA LEU A 84 -22.37 -0.75 5.84
C LEU A 84 -22.39 -2.09 5.09
N PRO A 85 -22.82 -2.10 3.81
CA PRO A 85 -22.79 -3.31 3.01
C PRO A 85 -21.33 -3.76 2.79
N PRO A 86 -21.00 -5.03 3.06
CA PRO A 86 -19.66 -5.53 2.84
C PRO A 86 -19.36 -5.66 1.34
N LYS A 87 -18.08 -5.56 0.96
CA LYS A 87 -17.63 -5.90 -0.40
C LYS A 87 -18.02 -7.35 -0.72
N SER A 88 -18.56 -7.56 -1.91
CA SER A 88 -18.80 -8.90 -2.45
C SER A 88 -17.48 -9.65 -2.67
N PHE A 89 -17.55 -10.98 -2.75
CA PHE A 89 -16.36 -11.79 -3.00
C PHE A 89 -15.68 -11.45 -4.34
N LYS A 90 -16.48 -11.14 -5.37
CA LYS A 90 -15.97 -10.73 -6.69
C LYS A 90 -15.21 -9.41 -6.61
N GLU A 91 -15.80 -8.38 -6.01
CA GLU A 91 -15.14 -7.08 -5.81
C GLU A 91 -13.83 -7.24 -5.04
N ARG A 92 -13.84 -8.05 -3.97
CA ARG A 92 -12.64 -8.30 -3.18
C ARG A 92 -11.52 -8.98 -3.97
N ILE A 93 -11.85 -9.93 -4.84
CA ILE A 93 -10.86 -10.54 -5.73
C ILE A 93 -10.36 -9.54 -6.76
N LEU A 94 -11.25 -8.76 -7.38
CA LEU A 94 -10.87 -7.78 -8.40
C LEU A 94 -9.99 -6.68 -7.80
N ASP A 95 -10.29 -6.19 -6.59
CA ASP A 95 -9.44 -5.24 -5.86
C ASP A 95 -8.05 -5.82 -5.55
N PHE A 96 -8.00 -7.10 -5.17
CA PHE A 96 -6.74 -7.79 -4.92
C PHE A 96 -5.92 -7.93 -6.20
N ILE A 97 -6.55 -8.34 -7.31
CA ILE A 97 -5.90 -8.42 -8.62
C ILE A 97 -5.44 -7.04 -9.09
N ASP A 98 -6.26 -6.00 -8.94
CA ASP A 98 -5.91 -4.62 -9.28
C ASP A 98 -4.66 -4.16 -8.53
N THR A 99 -4.63 -4.43 -7.23
CA THR A 99 -3.48 -4.13 -6.37
C THR A 99 -2.24 -4.91 -6.82
N LEU A 100 -2.37 -6.20 -7.13
CA LEU A 100 -1.27 -7.02 -7.62
C LEU A 100 -0.74 -6.52 -8.97
N LEU A 101 -1.61 -6.16 -9.91
CA LEU A 101 -1.22 -5.61 -11.21
C LEU A 101 -0.42 -4.33 -11.05
N LEU A 102 -0.90 -3.41 -10.21
CA LEU A 102 -0.21 -2.15 -9.94
C LEU A 102 1.14 -2.37 -9.26
N CYS A 103 1.19 -3.18 -8.18
CA CYS A 103 2.42 -3.47 -7.47
C CYS A 103 3.45 -4.18 -8.37
N THR A 104 3.01 -5.14 -9.19
CA THR A 104 3.86 -5.85 -10.15
C THR A 104 4.41 -4.89 -11.20
N SER A 105 3.57 -4.00 -11.73
CA SER A 105 3.99 -3.02 -12.73
C SER A 105 5.03 -2.05 -12.17
N ILE A 106 4.78 -1.46 -10.99
CA ILE A 106 5.72 -0.53 -10.35
C ILE A 106 7.04 -1.23 -10.01
N LEU A 107 6.98 -2.39 -9.35
CA LEU A 107 8.17 -3.12 -8.93
C LEU A 107 8.97 -3.65 -10.13
N GLY A 108 8.28 -4.09 -11.18
CA GLY A 108 8.89 -4.47 -12.46
C GLY A 108 9.55 -3.29 -13.17
N ALA A 109 8.90 -2.12 -13.20
CA ALA A 109 9.49 -0.90 -13.77
C ALA A 109 10.77 -0.51 -13.04
N ILE A 110 10.74 -0.48 -11.70
CA ILE A 110 11.92 -0.22 -10.87
C ILE A 110 13.00 -1.27 -11.17
N GLY A 111 12.65 -2.56 -11.19
CA GLY A 111 13.59 -3.64 -11.48
C GLY A 111 14.29 -3.50 -12.83
N ILE A 112 13.56 -3.13 -13.89
CA ILE A 112 14.11 -2.92 -15.24
C ILE A 112 15.02 -1.68 -15.26
N VAL A 113 14.53 -0.54 -14.76
CA VAL A 113 15.25 0.75 -14.79
C VAL A 113 16.57 0.67 -14.02
N PHE A 114 16.58 0.00 -12.87
CA PHE A 114 17.76 -0.14 -12.02
C PHE A 114 18.58 -1.41 -12.28
N SER A 115 18.25 -2.20 -13.31
CA SER A 115 19.05 -3.36 -13.68
C SER A 115 20.41 -2.94 -14.27
N LYS A 116 21.44 -3.76 -14.03
CA LYS A 116 22.79 -3.51 -14.54
C LYS A 116 22.79 -3.52 -16.07
N GLU A 117 22.05 -4.45 -16.66
CA GLU A 117 21.91 -4.62 -18.09
C GLU A 117 21.26 -3.42 -18.77
N THR A 118 20.24 -2.79 -18.16
CA THR A 118 19.66 -1.54 -18.68
C THR A 118 20.66 -0.38 -18.59
N ILE A 119 21.41 -0.27 -17.49
CA ILE A 119 22.44 0.77 -17.33
C ILE A 119 23.57 0.60 -18.35
N GLU A 120 24.02 -0.63 -18.57
CA GLU A 120 25.00 -0.99 -19.60
C GLU A 120 24.47 -0.75 -21.00
N PHE A 121 23.21 -1.07 -21.26
CA PHE A 121 22.54 -0.78 -22.53
C PHE A 121 22.55 0.71 -22.84
N ILE A 122 22.16 1.56 -21.87
CA ILE A 122 22.18 3.02 -22.02
C ILE A 122 23.61 3.52 -22.25
N ARG A 123 24.58 3.00 -21.48
CA ARG A 123 26.00 3.36 -21.65
C ARG A 123 26.49 3.01 -23.06
N ASN A 124 26.22 1.80 -23.53
CA ASN A 124 26.67 1.31 -24.82
C ASN A 124 26.02 2.06 -25.99
N ALA A 125 24.75 2.47 -25.84
CA ALA A 125 24.07 3.33 -26.79
C ALA A 125 24.74 4.70 -26.94
N VAL A 126 25.24 5.28 -25.85
CA VAL A 126 25.95 6.57 -25.87
C VAL A 126 27.38 6.41 -26.37
N THR A 127 28.06 5.31 -26.06
CA THR A 127 29.47 5.07 -26.45
C THR A 127 29.63 4.41 -27.82
N GLY A 128 28.53 4.06 -28.51
CA GLY A 128 28.55 3.41 -29.83
C GLY A 128 29.00 1.95 -29.82
N GLN A 129 28.97 1.30 -28.65
CA GLN A 129 29.30 -0.11 -28.46
C GLN A 129 28.13 -1.02 -28.85
N PRO A 130 28.35 -2.33 -29.13
CA PRO A 130 27.26 -3.24 -29.48
C PRO A 130 26.19 -3.30 -28.38
N LEU A 131 24.93 -3.20 -28.81
CA LEU A 131 23.77 -3.16 -27.92
C LEU A 131 23.30 -4.57 -27.58
N ASN A 132 23.28 -4.89 -26.29
CA ASN A 132 22.70 -6.11 -25.77
C ASN A 132 21.30 -5.83 -25.23
N PHE A 133 20.28 -6.34 -25.91
CA PHE A 133 18.87 -6.18 -25.53
C PHE A 133 18.37 -7.25 -24.56
N ARG A 134 19.25 -7.97 -23.85
CA ARG A 134 18.86 -9.07 -22.97
C ARG A 134 19.02 -8.68 -21.50
N ILE A 135 17.94 -8.81 -20.72
CA ILE A 135 17.97 -8.75 -19.26
C ILE A 135 17.91 -10.18 -18.72
N SER A 136 18.77 -10.48 -17.74
CA SER A 136 18.79 -11.78 -17.08
C SER A 136 17.99 -11.72 -15.78
N ILE A 137 17.02 -12.61 -15.62
CA ILE A 137 16.25 -12.72 -14.38
C ILE A 137 16.80 -13.89 -13.56
N SER A 138 17.32 -13.57 -12.38
CA SER A 138 17.89 -14.53 -11.44
C SER A 138 16.83 -15.07 -10.47
N ILE A 139 17.05 -16.28 -9.94
CA ILE A 139 16.22 -16.86 -8.87
C ILE A 139 16.13 -15.90 -7.68
N GLY A 140 17.27 -15.29 -7.32
CA GLY A 140 17.33 -14.32 -6.22
C GLY A 140 16.38 -13.14 -6.43
N SER A 141 16.30 -12.59 -7.65
CA SER A 141 15.42 -11.47 -7.95
C SER A 141 13.93 -11.82 -7.81
N LEU A 142 13.52 -13.01 -8.25
CA LEU A 142 12.14 -13.51 -8.10
C LEU A 142 11.78 -13.78 -6.64
N LEU A 143 12.71 -14.33 -5.85
CA LEU A 143 12.49 -14.54 -4.42
C LEU A 143 12.30 -13.21 -3.68
N ILE A 144 13.19 -12.23 -3.91
CA ILE A 144 13.06 -10.88 -3.32
C ILE A 144 11.74 -10.25 -3.72
N TYR A 145 11.37 -10.35 -5.00
CA TYR A 145 10.11 -9.84 -5.52
C TYR A 145 8.90 -10.37 -4.74
N PHE A 146 8.81 -11.69 -4.55
CA PHE A 146 7.70 -12.32 -3.82
C PHE A 146 7.67 -11.92 -2.34
N ILE A 147 8.84 -11.81 -1.72
CA ILE A 147 8.99 -11.39 -0.32
C ILE A 147 8.52 -9.94 -0.14
N ILE A 148 8.93 -9.02 -1.02
CA ILE A 148 8.51 -7.61 -0.97
C ILE A 148 6.99 -7.49 -1.05
N LEU A 149 6.36 -8.19 -2.00
CA LEU A 149 4.90 -8.15 -2.14
C LEU A 149 4.18 -8.67 -0.90
N THR A 150 4.61 -9.83 -0.40
CA THR A 150 4.00 -10.47 0.77
C THR A 150 4.18 -9.62 2.02
N ALA A 151 5.40 -9.12 2.25
CA ALA A 151 5.72 -8.27 3.39
C ALA A 151 4.92 -6.96 3.34
N SER A 152 4.84 -6.31 2.18
CA SER A 152 4.06 -5.08 1.99
C SER A 152 2.59 -5.27 2.43
N PHE A 153 1.94 -6.32 1.95
CA PHE A 153 0.55 -6.60 2.30
C PHE A 153 0.36 -6.88 3.80
N LEU A 154 1.25 -7.67 4.40
CA LEU A 154 1.21 -8.00 5.83
C LEU A 154 1.45 -6.77 6.71
N ILE A 155 2.44 -5.94 6.36
CA ILE A 155 2.79 -4.73 7.11
C ILE A 155 1.63 -3.75 7.10
N VAL A 156 1.06 -3.45 5.92
CA VAL A 156 -0.09 -2.52 5.81
C VAL A 156 -1.27 -3.03 6.64
N ARG A 157 -1.63 -4.32 6.51
CA ARG A 157 -2.71 -4.89 7.32
C ARG A 157 -2.43 -4.85 8.81
N PHE A 158 -1.18 -5.12 9.21
CA PHE A 158 -0.79 -5.11 10.61
C PHE A 158 -0.88 -3.69 11.19
N ILE A 159 -0.36 -2.69 10.49
CA ILE A 159 -0.41 -1.29 10.93
C ILE A 159 -1.86 -0.82 11.03
N CYS A 160 -2.64 -0.98 9.95
CA CYS A 160 -4.01 -0.49 9.90
C CYS A 160 -4.94 -1.15 10.94
N LYS A 161 -4.83 -2.46 11.19
CA LYS A 161 -5.65 -3.13 12.21
C LYS A 161 -5.25 -2.78 13.65
N ASN A 162 -4.04 -2.29 13.85
CA ASN A 162 -3.50 -1.95 15.17
C ASN A 162 -3.37 -0.44 15.38
N SER A 163 -4.04 0.39 14.58
CA SER A 163 -3.96 1.86 14.65
C SER A 163 -4.36 2.39 16.03
N PHE A 164 -5.49 1.93 16.58
CA PHE A 164 -6.05 2.39 17.86
C PHE A 164 -5.31 1.96 19.15
N ARG A 165 -4.03 1.62 19.08
CA ARG A 165 -3.32 1.10 20.26
C ARG A 165 -3.00 2.21 21.27
N LYS A 166 -3.48 2.05 22.50
CA LYS A 166 -3.29 2.97 23.62
C LYS A 166 -1.81 3.09 24.05
N GLU A 167 -1.42 4.31 24.44
CA GLU A 167 -0.06 4.72 24.83
C GLU A 167 0.56 3.88 25.98
N LYS A 168 -0.24 3.40 26.94
CA LYS A 168 0.23 2.53 28.03
C LYS A 168 0.73 1.15 27.58
N GLU A 169 0.22 0.61 26.48
CA GLU A 169 0.77 -0.62 25.88
C GLU A 169 2.07 -0.38 25.09
N GLN A 170 2.38 0.87 24.76
CA GLN A 170 3.49 1.25 23.88
C GLN A 170 4.85 1.10 24.59
N ASN A 171 4.91 1.39 25.90
CA ASN A 171 6.14 1.25 26.70
C ASN A 171 6.51 -0.22 26.98
N GLN A 172 5.52 -1.06 27.30
CA GLN A 172 5.72 -2.52 27.49
C GLN A 172 6.09 -3.23 26.17
N ARG A 173 5.73 -2.65 25.03
CA ARG A 173 6.09 -3.13 23.69
C ARG A 173 7.39 -2.57 23.14
N LYS A 174 8.10 -1.62 23.76
CA LYS A 174 9.41 -1.17 23.25
C LYS A 174 10.38 -2.36 23.12
N GLY A 175 10.41 -3.26 24.10
CA GLY A 175 11.17 -4.52 24.04
C GLY A 175 10.63 -5.53 23.01
N ARG A 176 9.31 -5.67 22.88
CA ARG A 176 8.68 -6.57 21.87
C ARG A 176 8.79 -6.03 20.44
N ASN A 177 8.79 -4.72 20.24
CA ASN A 177 9.01 -4.05 18.96
C ASN A 177 10.49 -4.08 18.58
N PHE A 178 11.41 -4.08 19.55
CA PHE A 178 12.83 -4.39 19.30
C PHE A 178 13.02 -5.84 18.86
N LEU A 179 12.29 -6.80 19.46
CA LEU A 179 12.28 -8.21 19.02
C LEU A 179 11.64 -8.41 17.63
N ILE A 180 10.52 -7.73 17.34
CA ILE A 180 9.86 -7.78 16.03
C ILE A 180 10.72 -7.05 14.97
N GLY A 181 11.33 -5.91 15.31
CA GLY A 181 12.29 -5.23 14.45
C GLY A 181 13.53 -6.07 14.19
N GLY A 182 14.02 -6.78 15.21
CA GLY A 182 15.10 -7.76 15.10
C GLY A 182 14.73 -8.98 14.25
N SER A 183 13.49 -9.47 14.34
CA SER A 183 13.03 -10.60 13.51
C SER A 183 12.77 -10.20 12.05
N VAL A 184 12.23 -9.01 11.81
CA VAL A 184 12.09 -8.43 10.46
C VAL A 184 13.48 -8.15 9.86
N GLY A 185 14.39 -7.53 10.62
CA GLY A 185 15.77 -7.29 10.20
C GLY A 185 16.54 -8.59 9.94
N GLY A 186 16.38 -9.59 10.81
CA GLY A 186 16.95 -10.93 10.64
C GLY A 186 16.37 -11.65 9.43
N GLY A 187 15.08 -11.49 9.16
CA GLY A 187 14.42 -12.00 7.95
C GLY A 187 14.97 -11.35 6.67
N VAL A 188 15.08 -10.01 6.64
CA VAL A 188 15.69 -9.28 5.53
C VAL A 188 17.15 -9.70 5.32
N MET A 189 17.91 -9.88 6.41
CA MET A 189 19.30 -10.37 6.35
C MET A 189 19.37 -11.82 5.82
N ALA A 190 18.49 -12.71 6.28
CA ALA A 190 18.43 -14.08 5.77
C ALA A 190 18.10 -14.13 4.27
N VAL A 191 17.21 -13.25 3.80
CA VAL A 191 16.89 -13.10 2.38
C VAL A 191 18.07 -12.56 1.59
N PHE A 192 18.80 -11.59 2.15
CA PHE A 192 20.04 -11.10 1.56
C PHE A 192 21.10 -12.21 1.44
N LEU A 193 21.25 -13.06 2.47
CA LEU A 193 22.16 -14.21 2.44
C LEU A 193 21.71 -15.31 1.46
N LEU A 194 20.40 -15.58 1.37
CA LEU A 194 19.84 -16.54 0.41
C LEU A 194 20.01 -16.05 -1.03
N THR A 195 19.82 -14.76 -1.27
CA THR A 195 20.00 -14.15 -2.60
C THR A 195 21.47 -14.04 -2.97
N TRP A 196 22.38 -13.85 -2.02
CA TRP A 196 23.82 -14.02 -2.24
C TRP A 196 24.17 -15.46 -2.64
N ARG A 197 23.60 -16.47 -1.96
CA ARG A 197 23.89 -17.88 -2.21
C ARG A 197 23.29 -18.41 -3.52
N LEU A 198 22.08 -17.97 -3.86
CA LEU A 198 21.30 -18.47 -5.01
C LEU A 198 21.32 -17.53 -6.23
N GLY A 199 21.81 -16.30 -6.07
CA GLY A 199 21.69 -15.22 -7.06
C GLY A 199 22.58 -15.36 -8.29
N GLY A 200 23.51 -16.31 -8.31
CA GLY A 200 24.37 -16.58 -9.47
C GLY A 200 23.68 -17.36 -10.59
N GLN A 201 22.51 -17.95 -10.35
CA GLN A 201 21.82 -18.76 -11.36
C GLN A 201 20.77 -17.93 -12.09
N THR A 202 21.07 -17.60 -13.36
CA THR A 202 20.13 -16.99 -14.31
C THR A 202 19.18 -18.06 -14.81
N ILE A 203 17.86 -17.86 -14.64
CA ILE A 203 16.86 -18.84 -15.10
C ILE A 203 16.50 -18.60 -16.55
N PHE A 204 16.22 -17.35 -16.90
CA PHE A 204 15.79 -16.98 -18.24
C PHE A 204 16.26 -15.56 -18.60
N THR A 205 16.42 -15.33 -19.90
CA THR A 205 16.76 -14.01 -20.44
C THR A 205 15.59 -13.52 -21.28
N VAL A 206 15.22 -12.25 -21.11
CA VAL A 206 14.12 -11.61 -21.85
C VAL A 206 14.64 -10.38 -22.55
N ASN A 207 14.01 -10.04 -23.68
CA ASN A 207 14.29 -8.77 -24.34
C ASN A 207 13.85 -7.60 -23.44
N ILE A 208 14.69 -6.58 -23.25
CA ILE A 208 14.37 -5.38 -22.45
C ILE A 208 13.06 -4.74 -22.91
N LEU A 209 12.84 -4.66 -24.22
CA LEU A 209 11.62 -4.09 -24.81
C LEU A 209 10.40 -4.93 -24.48
N ALA A 210 10.52 -6.27 -24.54
CA ALA A 210 9.42 -7.17 -24.19
C ALA A 210 9.07 -7.08 -22.70
N ALA A 211 10.08 -6.99 -21.82
CA ALA A 211 9.87 -6.77 -20.39
C ALA A 211 9.20 -5.42 -20.11
N GLY A 212 9.64 -4.35 -20.80
CA GLY A 212 9.02 -3.03 -20.72
C GLY A 212 7.56 -3.02 -21.19
N LEU A 213 7.27 -3.66 -22.33
CA LEU A 213 5.91 -3.81 -22.85
C LEU A 213 5.01 -4.59 -21.90
N LEU A 214 5.53 -5.64 -21.24
CA LEU A 214 4.78 -6.39 -20.24
C LEU A 214 4.43 -5.51 -19.05
N VAL A 215 5.39 -4.75 -18.50
CA VAL A 215 5.17 -3.83 -17.39
C VAL A 215 4.14 -2.74 -17.73
N LEU A 216 4.24 -2.17 -18.93
CA LEU A 216 3.27 -1.20 -19.44
C LEU A 216 1.89 -1.85 -19.64
N GLY A 217 1.83 -3.07 -20.18
CA GLY A 217 0.59 -3.82 -20.34
C GLY A 217 -0.11 -4.07 -19.00
N LEU A 218 0.63 -4.46 -17.96
CA LEU A 218 0.09 -4.62 -16.61
C LEU A 218 -0.46 -3.31 -16.04
N TYR A 219 0.23 -2.19 -16.27
CA TYR A 219 -0.25 -0.86 -15.86
C TYR A 219 -1.54 -0.46 -16.58
N LEU A 220 -1.62 -0.72 -17.89
CA LEU A 220 -2.82 -0.47 -18.68
C LEU A 220 -3.98 -1.37 -18.22
N CYS A 221 -3.72 -2.65 -17.93
CA CYS A 221 -4.71 -3.56 -17.34
C CYS A 221 -5.24 -3.04 -16.01
N HIS A 222 -4.37 -2.53 -15.13
CA HIS A 222 -4.78 -1.84 -13.90
C HIS A 222 -5.72 -0.66 -14.20
N ILE A 223 -5.36 0.22 -15.13
CA ILE A 223 -6.21 1.36 -15.51
C ILE A 223 -7.58 0.89 -16.04
N LEU A 224 -7.61 -0.13 -16.89
CA LEU A 224 -8.85 -0.68 -17.45
C LEU A 224 -9.71 -1.34 -16.38
N LEU A 225 -9.10 -2.11 -15.48
CA LEU A 225 -9.79 -2.76 -14.37
C LEU A 225 -10.40 -1.72 -13.43
N GLN A 226 -9.69 -0.62 -13.13
CA GLN A 226 -10.25 0.48 -12.36
C GLN A 226 -11.42 1.17 -13.04
N LYS A 227 -11.43 1.26 -14.38
CA LYS A 227 -12.58 1.78 -15.12
C LYS A 227 -13.77 0.82 -15.08
N TYR A 228 -13.52 -0.49 -15.16
CA TYR A 228 -14.55 -1.51 -15.06
C TYR A 228 -15.20 -1.55 -13.66
N LEU A 229 -14.39 -1.48 -12.59
CA LEU A 229 -14.88 -1.37 -11.21
C LEU A 229 -15.60 -0.04 -10.91
N ALA A 230 -15.50 0.93 -11.82
CA ALA A 230 -16.11 2.24 -11.69
C ALA A 230 -17.43 2.40 -12.46
N ALA A 231 -17.73 1.47 -13.37
CA ALA A 231 -18.96 1.41 -14.16
C ALA A 231 -20.04 0.65 -13.39
#